data_AF-A0A031FRC3-F1
#
_entry.id   AF-A0A031FRC3-F1
#
_cell.length_a   1.000
_cell.length_b   1.000
_cell.length_c   1.000
_cell.angle_alpha   90.00
_cell.angle_beta   90.00
_cell.angle_gamma   90.00
#
_symmetry.space_group_name_H-M   'P 1'
#
loop_
_entity.id
_entity.type
_entity.pdbx_description
1 polymer ?
#
loop_
_entity_poly.entity_id
_entity_poly.type
_entity_poly.pdbx_seq_one_letter_code
_entity_poly.pdbx_strand_id
1 'polypeptide(L)'
;MPSPTSPPEQEQPAPTELSASTARPAIKDRFDDLPARTSRVGAHRAEAPRLRVGVIVLWSAVATVAIVAAGVFGTLFATGRLDLAQASKPSGTSQVVAPKVDTSYEVLVLNATSESGLAAQVRDKVVAAGWAKADVETSNASETDFPTTTVYYGARADEAAARGLADAIGGAEVSLDDSYQVVAPPETTAAGGASRPQLVVIVGLDFGTE
;
A
#
# COMPACT_ATOMS: atom_id res chain seq x y z
N MET A 1 -27.88 93.16 73.06
CA MET A 1 -29.01 93.13 74.02
C MET A 1 -30.11 92.26 73.44
N PRO A 2 -30.91 91.57 74.26
CA PRO A 2 -30.85 91.49 75.72
C PRO A 2 -30.19 90.20 76.24
N SER A 3 -29.64 90.26 77.45
CA SER A 3 -29.48 89.09 78.33
C SER A 3 -30.67 89.04 79.30
N PRO A 4 -31.07 87.85 79.75
CA PRO A 4 -31.16 87.60 81.19
C PRO A 4 -30.39 86.32 81.56
N THR A 5 -29.49 86.30 82.56
CA THR A 5 -29.76 86.37 84.01
C THR A 5 -30.36 85.08 84.58
N SER A 6 -29.50 84.26 85.21
CA SER A 6 -29.79 83.10 86.10
C SER A 6 -30.46 83.59 87.44
N PRO A 7 -30.77 82.78 88.49
CA PRO A 7 -30.39 81.39 88.85
C PRO A 7 -31.65 80.46 88.94
N PRO A 8 -31.67 79.28 89.61
CA PRO A 8 -30.65 78.56 90.38
C PRO A 8 -30.49 77.05 90.04
N GLU A 9 -29.68 76.38 90.87
CA GLU A 9 -29.46 74.93 90.91
C GLU A 9 -30.43 74.26 91.91
N GLN A 10 -31.06 73.14 91.53
CA GLN A 10 -31.89 72.32 92.41
C GLN A 10 -31.70 70.83 92.12
N GLU A 11 -31.30 70.11 93.16
CA GLU A 11 -31.43 68.67 93.40
C GLU A 11 -30.95 67.68 92.33
N GLN A 12 -29.76 67.12 92.58
CA GLN A 12 -29.35 65.81 92.06
C GLN A 12 -29.85 64.71 93.01
N PRO A 13 -30.80 63.84 92.61
CA PRO A 13 -30.92 62.51 93.18
C PRO A 13 -30.13 61.51 92.32
N ALA A 14 -29.04 60.98 92.87
CA ALA A 14 -28.47 59.71 92.45
C ALA A 14 -28.88 58.63 93.48
N PRO A 15 -28.86 57.33 93.15
CA PRO A 15 -28.97 56.69 91.83
C PRO A 15 -30.03 55.56 91.82
N THR A 16 -30.84 55.43 90.76
CA THR A 16 -31.73 54.26 90.60
C THR A 16 -31.47 53.52 89.28
N GLU A 17 -30.58 52.54 89.40
CA GLU A 17 -30.54 51.23 88.73
C GLU A 17 -30.72 51.15 87.20
N LEU A 18 -29.67 50.61 86.56
CA LEU A 18 -29.71 50.06 85.21
C LEU A 18 -30.78 48.96 85.10
N SER A 19 -31.95 49.28 84.54
CA SER A 19 -32.87 48.26 84.04
C SER A 19 -32.25 47.55 82.84
N ALA A 20 -31.69 46.37 83.09
CA ALA A 20 -31.01 45.56 82.10
C ALA A 20 -31.97 45.13 80.97
N SER A 21 -31.59 45.42 79.73
CA SER A 21 -32.25 44.84 78.56
C SER A 21 -31.94 43.34 78.50
N THR A 22 -32.91 42.50 78.88
CA THR A 22 -32.79 41.04 78.80
C THR A 22 -32.86 40.58 77.35
N ALA A 23 -31.73 40.62 76.65
CA ALA A 23 -31.58 40.04 75.34
C ALA A 23 -31.79 38.52 75.41
N ARG A 24 -32.73 38.00 74.61
CA ARG A 24 -32.98 36.57 74.48
C ARG A 24 -31.73 35.90 73.90
N PRO A 25 -31.22 34.79 74.48
CA PRO A 25 -30.02 34.14 73.95
C PRO A 25 -30.28 33.66 72.51
N ALA A 26 -29.36 33.95 71.61
CA ALA A 26 -29.41 33.45 70.25
C ALA A 26 -29.32 31.92 70.27
N ILE A 27 -30.23 31.25 69.55
CA ILE A 27 -30.20 29.80 69.39
C ILE A 27 -28.98 29.49 68.51
N LYS A 28 -27.96 28.83 69.07
CA LYS A 28 -26.82 28.31 68.30
C LYS A 28 -27.31 27.29 67.28
N ASP A 29 -27.00 27.52 66.01
CA ASP A 29 -27.22 26.56 64.94
C ASP A 29 -25.97 25.68 64.77
N ARG A 30 -26.12 24.49 64.19
CA ARG A 30 -25.01 23.56 63.94
C ARG A 30 -24.02 24.06 62.88
N PHE A 31 -24.30 25.20 62.24
CA PHE A 31 -23.40 25.91 61.35
C PHE A 31 -22.53 26.96 62.08
N ASP A 32 -22.82 27.29 63.33
CA ASP A 32 -22.02 28.25 64.12
C ASP A 32 -20.75 27.61 64.72
N ASP A 33 -20.79 26.31 65.05
CA ASP A 33 -19.65 25.56 65.61
C ASP A 33 -18.71 24.99 64.51
N LEU A 34 -18.58 25.68 63.37
CA LEU A 34 -17.61 25.32 62.33
C LEU A 34 -16.19 25.76 62.74
N PRO A 35 -15.16 24.91 62.55
CA PRO A 35 -13.78 25.31 62.86
C PRO A 35 -13.36 26.49 61.97
N ALA A 36 -12.76 27.52 62.57
CA ALA A 36 -12.40 28.79 61.92
C ALA A 36 -11.39 28.69 60.74
N ARG A 37 -10.99 27.47 60.37
CA ARG A 37 -10.14 27.14 59.21
C ARG A 37 -10.72 25.97 58.40
N THR A 38 -12.03 25.94 58.16
CA THR A 38 -12.54 25.07 57.09
C THR A 38 -12.04 25.61 55.74
N SER A 39 -11.36 24.77 54.97
CA SER A 39 -10.93 25.15 53.62
C SER A 39 -12.17 25.41 52.78
N ARG A 40 -12.20 26.54 52.05
CA ARG A 40 -13.24 26.78 51.02
C ARG A 40 -13.02 25.82 49.87
N VAL A 41 -13.53 24.60 50.01
CA VAL A 41 -13.65 23.63 48.91
C VAL A 41 -14.75 24.14 47.98
N GLY A 42 -14.36 25.03 47.07
CA GLY A 42 -15.19 25.37 45.92
C GLY A 42 -15.49 24.10 45.12
N ALA A 43 -16.69 24.01 44.54
CA ALA A 43 -17.07 22.86 43.72
C ALA A 43 -15.98 22.58 42.68
N HIS A 44 -15.29 21.43 42.84
CA HIS A 44 -14.20 21.05 41.95
C HIS A 44 -14.76 20.91 40.53
N ARG A 45 -14.55 21.93 39.70
CA ARG A 45 -14.60 21.75 38.25
C ARG A 45 -13.53 20.73 37.93
N ALA A 46 -13.94 19.52 37.60
CA ALA A 46 -13.05 18.54 37.00
C ALA A 46 -12.40 19.21 35.80
N GLU A 47 -11.08 19.30 35.81
CA GLU A 47 -10.30 19.75 34.67
C GLU A 47 -10.68 18.82 33.51
N ALA A 48 -11.27 19.37 32.43
CA ALA A 48 -11.65 18.57 31.28
C ALA A 48 -10.38 17.85 30.78
N PRO A 49 -10.28 16.51 30.90
CA PRO A 49 -9.03 15.82 30.62
C PRO A 49 -8.71 16.04 29.16
N ARG A 50 -7.61 16.72 28.90
CA ARG A 50 -7.14 17.08 27.57
C ARG A 50 -6.62 15.82 26.89
N LEU A 51 -7.52 14.91 26.51
CA LEU A 51 -7.20 13.80 25.64
C LEU A 51 -6.44 14.38 24.45
N ARG A 52 -5.28 13.81 24.15
CA ARG A 52 -4.48 14.22 22.99
C ARG A 52 -5.13 13.67 21.73
N VAL A 53 -6.35 14.13 21.41
CA VAL A 53 -7.20 13.58 20.34
C VAL A 53 -6.43 13.55 19.01
N GLY A 54 -5.68 14.60 18.69
CA GLY A 54 -4.81 14.60 17.50
C GLY A 54 -3.70 13.53 17.51
N VAL A 55 -3.12 13.22 18.68
CA VAL A 55 -2.14 12.12 18.82
C VAL A 55 -2.83 10.76 18.69
N ILE A 56 -4.02 10.60 19.28
CA ILE A 56 -4.81 9.36 19.16
C ILE A 56 -5.20 9.13 17.69
N VAL A 57 -5.73 10.15 17.00
CA VAL A 57 -6.09 10.10 15.58
C VAL A 57 -4.87 9.80 14.69
N LEU A 58 -3.71 10.42 14.97
CA LEU A 58 -2.47 10.12 14.27
C LEU A 58 -2.06 8.65 14.43
N TRP A 59 -2.08 8.12 15.66
CA TRP A 59 -1.78 6.70 15.91
C TRP A 59 -2.82 5.76 15.29
N SER A 60 -4.11 6.11 15.30
CA SER A 60 -5.15 5.35 14.60
C SER A 60 -4.93 5.32 13.08
N ALA A 61 -4.53 6.44 12.48
CA ALA A 61 -4.21 6.51 11.05
C ALA A 61 -2.98 5.64 10.71
N VAL A 62 -1.90 5.74 11.49
CA VAL A 62 -0.69 4.91 11.35
C VAL A 62 -1.03 3.42 11.52
N ALA A 63 -1.81 3.06 12.53
CA ALA A 63 -2.24 1.68 12.76
C ALA A 63 -3.10 1.15 11.60
N THR A 64 -3.99 1.97 11.03
CA THR A 64 -4.81 1.60 9.87
C THR A 64 -3.94 1.31 8.65
N VAL A 65 -2.99 2.20 8.35
CA VAL A 65 -2.03 2.01 7.25
C VAL A 65 -1.20 0.74 7.45
N ALA A 66 -0.73 0.48 8.67
CA ALA A 66 0.04 -0.72 8.99
C ALA A 66 -0.78 -2.01 8.82
N ILE A 67 -2.05 -2.03 9.24
CA ILE A 67 -2.95 -3.18 9.07
C ILE A 67 -3.26 -3.42 7.58
N VAL A 68 -3.55 -2.37 6.82
CA VAL A 68 -3.79 -2.48 5.36
C VAL A 68 -2.55 -3.00 4.65
N ALA A 69 -1.37 -2.45 4.95
CA ALA A 69 -0.11 -2.94 4.39
C ALA A 69 0.11 -4.41 4.74
N ALA A 70 -0.03 -4.80 6.00
CA ALA A 70 0.11 -6.21 6.43
C ALA A 70 -0.89 -7.14 5.71
N GLY A 71 -2.13 -6.71 5.47
CA GLY A 71 -3.12 -7.46 4.69
C GLY A 71 -2.72 -7.61 3.20
N VAL A 72 -2.24 -6.54 2.57
CA VAL A 72 -1.76 -6.57 1.17
C VAL A 72 -0.52 -7.46 1.05
N PHE A 73 0.51 -7.24 1.87
CA PHE A 73 1.72 -8.08 1.85
C PHE A 73 1.41 -9.54 2.22
N GLY A 74 0.52 -9.79 3.19
CA GLY A 74 0.11 -11.14 3.57
C GLY A 74 -0.66 -11.88 2.46
N THR A 75 -1.56 -11.20 1.75
CA THR A 75 -2.28 -11.80 0.61
C THR A 75 -1.37 -12.02 -0.60
N LEU A 76 -0.45 -11.09 -0.89
CA LEU A 76 0.55 -11.26 -1.94
C LEU A 76 1.53 -12.42 -1.63
N PHE A 77 1.95 -12.58 -0.38
CA PHE A 77 2.77 -13.73 0.06
C PHE A 77 1.98 -15.05 -0.02
N ALA A 78 0.74 -15.08 0.50
CA ALA A 78 -0.11 -16.28 0.49
C ALA A 78 -0.52 -16.74 -0.91
N THR A 79 -0.56 -15.84 -1.90
CA THR A 79 -0.82 -16.15 -3.31
C THR A 79 0.46 -16.48 -4.10
N GLY A 80 1.63 -16.53 -3.45
CA GLY A 80 2.92 -16.80 -4.11
C GLY A 80 3.43 -15.65 -4.99
N ARG A 81 2.82 -14.46 -4.88
CA ARG A 81 3.15 -13.27 -5.69
C ARG A 81 4.29 -12.44 -5.09
N LEU A 82 4.68 -12.72 -3.85
CA LEU A 82 5.89 -12.22 -3.19
C LEU A 82 6.63 -13.38 -2.53
N ASP A 83 7.75 -13.83 -3.10
CA ASP A 83 8.64 -14.80 -2.45
C ASP A 83 9.82 -14.07 -1.77
N LEU A 84 9.72 -13.90 -0.44
CA LEU A 84 10.76 -13.29 0.38
C LEU A 84 12.01 -14.18 0.55
N ALA A 85 11.94 -15.47 0.19
CA ALA A 85 13.06 -16.41 0.22
C ALA A 85 13.83 -16.45 -1.12
N GLN A 86 13.26 -15.99 -2.23
CA GLN A 86 14.01 -15.85 -3.50
C GLN A 86 15.19 -14.88 -3.43
N ALA A 87 15.19 -13.93 -2.48
CA ALA A 87 16.27 -12.96 -2.29
C ALA A 87 17.63 -13.57 -1.85
N SER A 88 17.71 -14.88 -1.56
CA SER A 88 18.96 -15.54 -1.18
C SER A 88 19.13 -16.95 -1.73
N LYS A 89 18.29 -17.37 -2.68
CA LYS A 89 18.65 -18.50 -3.53
C LYS A 89 19.72 -17.98 -4.50
N PRO A 90 20.93 -18.55 -4.58
CA PRO A 90 21.74 -18.33 -5.78
C PRO A 90 20.84 -18.72 -6.95
N SER A 91 20.66 -17.81 -7.91
CA SER A 91 19.84 -18.07 -9.08
C SER A 91 20.31 -19.40 -9.64
N GLY A 92 19.43 -20.41 -9.56
CA GLY A 92 19.86 -21.79 -9.70
C GLY A 92 20.59 -21.90 -11.02
N THR A 93 21.75 -22.57 -11.05
CA THR A 93 22.39 -22.90 -12.32
C THR A 93 21.31 -23.55 -13.18
N SER A 94 20.78 -22.80 -14.15
CA SER A 94 19.72 -23.30 -15.02
C SER A 94 20.27 -24.59 -15.59
N GLN A 95 19.61 -25.71 -15.30
CA GLN A 95 19.95 -26.93 -16.02
C GLN A 95 19.71 -26.57 -17.47
N VAL A 96 20.79 -26.40 -18.23
CA VAL A 96 20.70 -25.94 -19.62
C VAL A 96 19.99 -27.05 -20.36
N VAL A 97 18.68 -26.87 -20.54
CA VAL A 97 17.85 -27.78 -21.32
C VAL A 97 18.46 -27.77 -22.71
N ALA A 98 18.83 -28.96 -23.21
CA ALA A 98 19.50 -29.05 -24.50
C ALA A 98 18.58 -28.45 -25.58
N PRO A 99 19.09 -27.52 -26.41
CA PRO A 99 18.31 -26.92 -27.48
C PRO A 99 17.84 -28.00 -28.45
N LYS A 100 16.56 -27.97 -28.80
CA LYS A 100 15.95 -28.89 -29.76
C LYS A 100 15.10 -28.08 -30.71
N VAL A 101 15.47 -28.01 -31.99
CA VAL A 101 14.59 -27.49 -33.03
C VAL A 101 13.33 -28.35 -33.09
N ASP A 102 12.16 -27.74 -32.89
CA ASP A 102 10.87 -28.40 -32.93
C ASP A 102 9.88 -27.58 -33.77
N THR A 103 9.63 -28.05 -34.99
CA THR A 103 8.80 -27.36 -35.99
C THR A 103 7.31 -27.63 -35.83
N SER A 104 6.89 -28.27 -34.73
CA SER A 104 5.46 -28.41 -34.39
C SER A 104 4.84 -27.16 -33.76
N TYR A 105 5.68 -26.19 -33.35
CA TYR A 105 5.29 -24.93 -32.75
C TYR A 105 5.10 -23.85 -33.82
N GLU A 106 4.05 -23.06 -33.67
CA GLU A 106 3.89 -21.81 -34.41
C GLU A 106 4.83 -20.75 -33.81
N VAL A 107 5.37 -19.86 -34.65
CA VAL A 107 6.32 -18.83 -34.25
C VAL A 107 5.79 -17.45 -34.58
N LEU A 108 5.56 -16.63 -33.56
CA LEU A 108 5.18 -15.22 -33.72
C LEU A 108 6.40 -14.34 -33.49
N VAL A 109 6.84 -13.63 -34.53
CA VAL A 109 7.97 -12.70 -34.43
C VAL A 109 7.46 -11.27 -34.27
N LEU A 110 7.78 -10.64 -33.15
CA LEU A 110 7.42 -9.27 -32.81
C LEU A 110 8.65 -8.36 -32.91
N ASN A 111 8.63 -7.40 -33.82
CA ASN A 111 9.66 -6.38 -33.92
C ASN A 111 9.48 -5.34 -32.80
N ALA A 112 10.36 -5.33 -31.79
CA ALA A 112 10.38 -4.33 -30.72
C ALA A 112 11.54 -3.33 -30.89
N THR A 113 11.75 -2.90 -32.14
CA THR A 113 12.71 -1.86 -32.51
C THR A 113 12.04 -0.81 -33.41
N SER A 114 12.71 0.32 -33.64
CA SER A 114 12.30 1.30 -34.65
C SER A 114 12.68 0.93 -36.09
N GLU A 115 13.44 -0.16 -36.30
CA GLU A 115 13.93 -0.57 -37.61
C GLU A 115 12.90 -1.42 -38.36
N SER A 116 12.55 -1.03 -39.58
CA SER A 116 11.62 -1.82 -40.39
C SER A 116 12.31 -3.04 -41.01
N GLY A 117 11.66 -4.21 -40.92
CA GLY A 117 12.09 -5.43 -41.59
C GLY A 117 12.88 -6.43 -40.74
N LEU A 118 13.29 -6.10 -39.51
CA LEU A 118 14.00 -7.05 -38.64
C LEU A 118 13.19 -8.33 -38.38
N ALA A 119 11.89 -8.22 -38.09
CA ALA A 119 11.02 -9.41 -37.95
C ALA A 119 10.96 -10.28 -39.22
N ALA A 120 11.09 -9.67 -40.42
CA ALA A 120 11.17 -10.44 -41.66
C ALA A 120 12.52 -11.17 -41.79
N GLN A 121 13.63 -10.54 -41.39
CA GLN A 121 14.94 -11.20 -41.34
C GLN A 121 14.96 -12.38 -40.34
N VAL A 122 14.38 -12.19 -39.15
CA VAL A 122 14.21 -13.26 -38.15
C VAL A 122 13.35 -14.39 -38.72
N ARG A 123 12.17 -14.09 -39.30
CA ARG A 123 11.33 -15.10 -39.97
C ARG A 123 12.12 -15.88 -41.02
N ASP A 124 12.94 -15.21 -41.81
CA ASP A 124 13.71 -15.86 -42.88
C ASP A 124 14.83 -16.77 -42.31
N LYS A 125 15.44 -16.42 -41.15
CA LYS A 125 16.29 -17.36 -40.38
C LYS A 125 15.49 -18.55 -39.85
N VAL A 126 14.32 -18.34 -39.26
CA VAL A 126 13.44 -19.41 -38.73
C VAL A 126 13.00 -20.37 -39.84
N VAL A 127 12.61 -19.85 -41.02
CA VAL A 127 12.28 -20.68 -42.19
C VAL A 127 13.51 -21.43 -42.71
N ALA A 128 14.70 -20.81 -42.73
CA ALA A 128 15.94 -21.50 -43.11
C ALA A 128 16.32 -22.64 -42.14
N ALA A 129 15.91 -22.54 -40.87
CA ALA A 129 16.09 -23.60 -39.86
C ALA A 129 15.03 -24.73 -39.93
N GLY A 130 14.03 -24.63 -40.83
CA GLY A 130 13.14 -25.73 -41.19
C GLY A 130 11.66 -25.56 -40.87
N TRP A 131 11.25 -24.45 -40.25
CA TRP A 131 9.82 -24.14 -40.05
C TRP A 131 9.14 -23.81 -41.39
N ALA A 132 7.88 -24.20 -41.54
CA ALA A 132 7.11 -23.81 -42.73
C ALA A 132 6.74 -22.32 -42.62
N LYS A 133 6.84 -21.59 -43.73
CA LYS A 133 6.53 -20.14 -43.77
C LYS A 133 5.08 -19.79 -43.36
N ALA A 134 4.16 -20.75 -43.41
CA ALA A 134 2.78 -20.58 -42.94
C ALA A 134 2.64 -20.63 -41.42
N ASP A 135 3.60 -21.25 -40.72
CA ASP A 135 3.62 -21.39 -39.26
C ASP A 135 4.47 -20.28 -38.59
N VAL A 136 4.97 -19.29 -39.36
CA VAL A 136 5.79 -18.17 -38.86
C VAL A 136 5.16 -16.82 -39.21
N GLU A 137 4.56 -16.18 -38.22
CA GLU A 137 3.95 -14.85 -38.34
C GLU A 137 4.93 -13.73 -37.97
N THR A 138 4.71 -12.54 -38.51
CA THR A 138 5.55 -11.36 -38.23
C THR A 138 4.67 -10.14 -37.98
N SER A 139 4.89 -9.45 -36.86
CA SER A 139 4.22 -8.21 -36.49
C SER A 139 5.21 -7.22 -35.85
N ASN A 140 4.74 -6.02 -35.52
CA ASN A 140 5.46 -5.09 -34.65
C ASN A 140 4.95 -5.26 -33.21
N ALA A 141 5.83 -5.09 -32.23
CA ALA A 141 5.46 -4.99 -30.83
C ALA A 141 4.83 -3.62 -30.53
N SER A 142 4.18 -3.52 -29.35
CA SER A 142 3.62 -2.25 -28.84
C SER A 142 4.69 -1.26 -28.35
N GLU A 143 5.88 -1.77 -28.03
CA GLU A 143 7.03 -1.02 -27.51
C GLU A 143 8.24 -1.29 -28.43
N THR A 144 9.17 -0.33 -28.53
CA THR A 144 10.24 -0.34 -29.55
C THR A 144 11.64 -0.08 -28.98
N ASP A 145 11.79 -0.20 -27.67
CA ASP A 145 13.00 0.04 -26.88
C ASP A 145 13.45 -1.21 -26.12
N PHE A 146 13.04 -2.39 -26.60
CA PHE A 146 13.34 -3.67 -25.96
C PHE A 146 14.83 -4.02 -26.12
N PRO A 147 15.63 -4.17 -25.05
CA PRO A 147 17.09 -4.15 -25.14
C PRO A 147 17.70 -5.44 -25.70
N THR A 148 17.07 -6.59 -25.44
CA THR A 148 17.65 -7.92 -25.70
C THR A 148 16.64 -8.81 -26.41
N THR A 149 17.04 -9.47 -27.47
CA THR A 149 16.18 -10.38 -28.23
C THR A 149 15.85 -11.61 -27.40
N THR A 150 14.55 -11.83 -27.16
CA THR A 150 14.07 -12.85 -26.21
C THR A 150 12.99 -13.74 -26.83
N VAL A 151 13.14 -15.05 -26.65
CA VAL A 151 12.15 -16.07 -27.01
C VAL A 151 11.32 -16.42 -25.77
N TYR A 152 10.01 -16.20 -25.88
CA TYR A 152 9.02 -16.46 -24.85
C TYR A 152 8.24 -17.74 -25.12
N TYR A 153 7.98 -18.49 -24.03
CA TYR A 153 7.31 -19.78 -24.08
C TYR A 153 6.45 -20.02 -22.82
N GLY A 154 5.31 -20.71 -22.99
CA GLY A 154 4.28 -20.80 -21.97
C GLY A 154 4.52 -21.83 -20.85
N ALA A 155 5.06 -23.02 -21.16
CA ALA A 155 5.28 -24.07 -20.17
C ALA A 155 6.73 -24.55 -20.11
N ARG A 156 7.21 -24.96 -18.92
CA ARG A 156 8.57 -25.51 -18.75
C ARG A 156 8.91 -26.71 -19.64
N ALA A 157 7.91 -27.41 -20.18
CA ALA A 157 8.13 -28.48 -21.17
C ALA A 157 8.66 -27.96 -22.51
N ASP A 158 8.34 -26.71 -22.86
CA ASP A 158 8.64 -26.10 -24.15
C ASP A 158 10.03 -25.44 -24.19
N GLU A 159 10.74 -25.39 -23.05
CA GLU A 159 12.05 -24.72 -22.93
C GLU A 159 13.08 -25.25 -23.94
N ALA A 160 13.04 -26.56 -24.25
CA ALA A 160 13.89 -27.17 -25.27
C ALA A 160 13.62 -26.61 -26.68
N ALA A 161 12.34 -26.42 -27.02
CA ALA A 161 11.90 -25.88 -28.30
C ALA A 161 12.22 -24.39 -28.41
N ALA A 162 11.98 -23.63 -27.33
CA ALA A 162 12.30 -22.21 -27.25
C ALA A 162 13.82 -21.95 -27.37
N ARG A 163 14.67 -22.78 -26.74
CA ARG A 163 16.13 -22.76 -26.92
C ARG A 163 16.56 -23.15 -28.32
N GLY A 164 15.92 -24.16 -28.92
CA GLY A 164 16.18 -24.54 -30.33
C GLY A 164 15.85 -23.41 -31.32
N LEU A 165 14.79 -22.64 -31.06
CA LEU A 165 14.43 -21.45 -31.83
C LEU A 165 15.41 -20.29 -31.60
N ALA A 166 15.85 -20.05 -30.36
CA ALA A 166 16.84 -19.03 -30.03
C ALA A 166 18.18 -19.28 -30.75
N ASP A 167 18.69 -20.50 -30.72
CA ASP A 167 19.91 -20.88 -31.46
C ASP A 167 19.72 -20.72 -32.98
N ALA A 168 18.56 -21.11 -33.51
CA ALA A 168 18.24 -21.03 -34.94
C ALA A 168 18.24 -19.58 -35.50
N ILE A 169 17.94 -18.58 -34.67
CA ILE A 169 17.96 -17.16 -35.07
C ILE A 169 19.32 -16.47 -34.86
N GLY A 170 20.32 -17.21 -34.37
CA GLY A 170 21.69 -16.73 -34.11
C GLY A 170 22.04 -16.49 -32.64
N GLY A 171 21.19 -16.94 -31.72
CA GLY A 171 21.29 -16.66 -30.29
C GLY A 171 20.26 -15.62 -29.85
N ALA A 172 19.56 -15.93 -28.75
CA ALA A 172 18.61 -15.06 -28.08
C ALA A 172 18.47 -15.51 -26.61
N GLU A 173 18.02 -14.61 -25.73
CA GLU A 173 17.60 -15.01 -24.39
C GLU A 173 16.31 -15.82 -24.45
N VAL A 174 16.04 -16.65 -23.43
CA VAL A 174 14.86 -17.54 -23.41
C VAL A 174 14.17 -17.40 -22.06
N SER A 175 12.93 -16.92 -22.05
CA SER A 175 12.17 -16.60 -20.85
C SER A 175 10.82 -17.30 -20.81
N LEU A 176 10.42 -17.78 -19.63
CA LEU A 176 9.09 -18.37 -19.43
C LEU A 176 8.09 -17.24 -19.16
N ASP A 177 7.12 -17.08 -20.06
CA ASP A 177 6.02 -16.14 -19.93
C ASP A 177 4.80 -16.68 -20.68
N ASP A 178 3.68 -16.82 -19.97
CA ASP A 178 2.42 -17.33 -20.51
C ASP A 178 1.50 -16.23 -21.07
N SER A 179 1.82 -14.94 -20.84
CA SER A 179 0.99 -13.82 -21.29
C SER A 179 0.92 -13.67 -22.81
N TYR A 180 1.92 -14.19 -23.52
CA TYR A 180 2.00 -14.22 -24.99
C TYR A 180 1.36 -15.47 -25.62
N GLN A 181 0.80 -16.38 -24.83
CA GLN A 181 0.16 -17.59 -25.36
C GLN A 181 -1.25 -17.29 -25.88
N VAL A 182 -1.45 -17.40 -27.20
CA VAL A 182 -2.78 -17.30 -27.82
C VAL A 182 -3.61 -18.55 -27.50
N VAL A 183 -4.33 -18.49 -26.37
CA VAL A 183 -5.40 -19.45 -26.07
C VAL A 183 -6.51 -19.25 -27.08
N ALA A 184 -6.72 -20.20 -27.99
CA ALA A 184 -7.85 -20.11 -28.92
C ALA A 184 -9.18 -20.12 -28.14
N PRO A 185 -10.14 -19.23 -28.48
CA PRO A 185 -11.49 -19.33 -27.96
C PRO A 185 -12.08 -20.71 -28.32
N PRO A 186 -12.80 -21.39 -27.41
CA PRO A 186 -13.31 -22.74 -27.66
C PRO A 186 -14.25 -22.83 -28.88
N GLU A 187 -14.88 -21.70 -29.23
CA GLU A 187 -15.80 -21.53 -30.35
C GLU A 187 -15.14 -21.66 -31.75
N THR A 188 -13.82 -21.45 -31.89
CA THR A 188 -13.14 -21.51 -33.21
C THR A 188 -12.60 -22.91 -33.55
N THR A 189 -13.10 -23.95 -32.90
CA THR A 189 -12.77 -25.35 -33.17
C THR A 189 -13.40 -25.80 -34.50
N ALA A 190 -12.77 -25.48 -35.63
CA ALA A 190 -12.97 -26.24 -36.87
C ALA A 190 -12.73 -27.74 -36.59
N ALA A 191 -13.35 -28.66 -37.34
CA ALA A 191 -13.30 -30.10 -37.04
C ALA A 191 -11.86 -30.65 -37.04
N GLY A 192 -11.25 -30.73 -35.85
CA GLY A 192 -9.81 -31.01 -35.64
C GLY A 192 -9.01 -29.94 -34.89
N GLY A 193 -9.64 -28.85 -34.43
CA GLY A 193 -8.99 -27.70 -33.82
C GLY A 193 -8.34 -27.97 -32.47
N ALA A 194 -7.02 -28.17 -32.48
CA ALA A 194 -6.16 -27.91 -31.35
C ALA A 194 -5.46 -26.56 -31.57
N SER A 195 -5.41 -25.68 -30.56
CA SER A 195 -4.38 -24.64 -30.51
C SER A 195 -3.04 -25.33 -30.63
N ARG A 196 -2.25 -24.97 -31.63
CA ARG A 196 -0.83 -25.34 -31.63
C ARG A 196 -0.12 -24.51 -30.56
N PRO A 197 0.88 -25.07 -29.86
CA PRO A 197 1.68 -24.29 -28.94
C PRO A 197 2.48 -23.24 -29.72
N GLN A 198 2.56 -22.02 -29.19
CA GLN A 198 3.18 -20.89 -29.86
C GLN A 198 4.43 -20.43 -29.10
N LEU A 199 5.50 -20.16 -29.85
CA LEU A 199 6.72 -19.50 -29.37
C LEU A 199 6.72 -18.05 -29.87
N VAL A 200 7.00 -17.10 -28.99
CA VAL A 200 6.97 -15.66 -29.35
C VAL A 200 8.37 -15.08 -29.25
N VAL A 201 8.89 -14.56 -30.37
CA VAL A 201 10.22 -13.94 -30.43
C VAL A 201 10.05 -12.43 -30.40
N ILE A 202 10.49 -11.78 -29.33
CA ILE A 202 10.59 -10.32 -29.29
C ILE A 202 11.99 -9.93 -29.74
N VAL A 203 12.06 -9.23 -30.88
CA VAL A 203 13.31 -8.76 -31.49
C VAL A 203 13.73 -7.45 -30.83
N GLY A 204 14.85 -7.48 -30.14
CA GLY A 204 15.41 -6.34 -29.40
C GLY A 204 16.43 -5.52 -30.20
N LEU A 205 16.93 -4.46 -29.56
CA LEU A 205 17.93 -3.52 -30.11
C LEU A 205 19.32 -4.15 -30.31
N ASP A 206 19.58 -5.32 -29.74
CA ASP A 206 20.76 -6.15 -29.96
C ASP A 206 20.75 -6.88 -31.32
N PHE A 207 19.57 -7.07 -31.93
CA PHE A 207 19.45 -7.83 -33.16
C PHE A 207 19.96 -7.04 -34.37
N GLY A 208 21.01 -7.55 -35.02
CA GLY A 208 21.59 -6.93 -36.22
C GLY A 208 22.75 -5.97 -35.94
N THR A 209 23.28 -5.93 -34.72
CA THR A 209 24.49 -5.15 -34.38
C THR A 209 25.82 -5.90 -34.61
N GLU A 210 25.81 -7.03 -35.32
CA GLU A 210 26.99 -7.84 -35.69
C GLU A 210 27.43 -7.65 -37.16
#